data_AF-A0A7C9KBW4-F1
#
_entry.id   AF-A0A7C9KBW4-F1
#
_cell.length_a   1.000
_cell.length_b   1.000
_cell.length_c   1.000
_cell.angle_alpha   90.00
_cell.angle_beta   90.00
_cell.angle_gamma   90.00
#
_symmetry.space_group_name_H-M   'P 1'
#
loop_
_entity.id
_entity.type
_entity.pdbx_description
1 polymer ?
#
loop_
_entity_poly.entity_id
_entity_poly.type
_entity_poly.pdbx_seq_one_letter_code
_entity_poly.pdbx_strand_id
1 'polypeptide(L)'
;MTRACLWITLSYCSLSSVLVAEELWVGKVCPVTYQQQTLGVLVFSEAWYHSSRQQASYIPRDNATGVGLEIHLFANRLGELELANQAQCNQYRMLQIRTTNRRLLGDERRAQIDAPASFVEPFYDAFPLEHGAGVHQTPADTLDKPWNEPPTRASTLAIYDTPFVSDALGKEGQDIMVEFETCVVCQRDQSYDTILSCGRWGYSREYLDENTGWAEPEFHGTECLNSPSPHYQETVSLSEEFPYSYWLDWR
;
A
#
# COMPACT_ATOMS: atom_id res chain seq x y z
N MET A 1 -11.77 -32.69 -68.78
CA MET A 1 -11.58 -31.38 -68.11
C MET A 1 -11.88 -31.56 -66.63
N THR A 2 -10.86 -31.87 -65.83
CA THR A 2 -10.96 -32.09 -64.39
C THR A 2 -10.38 -30.88 -63.66
N ARG A 3 -11.24 -30.09 -63.02
CA ARG A 3 -10.85 -28.92 -62.22
C ARG A 3 -10.32 -29.40 -60.86
N ALA A 4 -9.07 -29.07 -60.56
CA ALA A 4 -8.50 -29.17 -59.23
C ALA A 4 -8.98 -27.96 -58.40
N CYS A 5 -9.67 -28.22 -57.28
CA CYS A 5 -9.95 -27.22 -56.26
C CYS A 5 -8.83 -27.25 -55.23
N LEU A 6 -7.99 -26.21 -55.24
CA LEU A 6 -7.00 -25.93 -54.21
C LEU A 6 -7.73 -25.41 -52.97
N TRP A 7 -7.74 -26.17 -51.87
CA TRP A 7 -8.23 -25.71 -50.58
C TRP A 7 -7.09 -24.99 -49.86
N ILE A 8 -7.17 -23.67 -49.77
CA ILE A 8 -6.27 -22.87 -48.93
C ILE A 8 -6.78 -23.00 -47.49
N THR A 9 -6.10 -23.80 -46.69
CA THR A 9 -6.30 -23.83 -45.24
C THR A 9 -5.76 -22.54 -44.63
N LEU A 10 -6.66 -21.64 -44.24
CA LEU A 10 -6.34 -20.49 -43.38
C LEU A 10 -5.93 -21.03 -42.00
N SER A 11 -4.63 -21.02 -41.71
CA SER A 11 -4.13 -21.29 -40.37
C SER A 11 -4.44 -20.07 -39.49
N TYR A 12 -5.40 -20.21 -38.58
CA TYR A 12 -5.66 -19.22 -37.55
C TYR A 12 -4.45 -19.18 -36.61
N CYS A 13 -3.58 -18.18 -36.77
CA CYS A 13 -2.64 -17.79 -35.72
C CYS A 13 -3.46 -17.25 -34.54
N SER A 14 -3.69 -18.08 -33.54
CA SER A 14 -4.09 -17.64 -32.21
C SER A 14 -3.01 -16.70 -31.68
N LEU A 15 -3.31 -15.40 -31.66
CA LEU A 15 -2.52 -14.38 -31.00
C LEU A 15 -2.42 -14.75 -29.53
N SER A 16 -1.25 -15.24 -29.12
CA SER A 16 -0.91 -15.41 -27.71
C SER A 16 -1.00 -14.04 -27.04
N SER A 17 -1.84 -13.93 -26.01
CA SER A 17 -1.89 -12.76 -25.14
C SER A 17 -0.49 -12.54 -24.57
N VAL A 18 0.17 -11.45 -24.97
CA VAL A 18 1.45 -11.06 -24.39
C VAL A 18 1.10 -10.60 -22.98
N LEU A 19 1.50 -11.37 -21.95
CA LEU A 19 1.48 -10.89 -20.58
C LEU A 19 2.45 -9.70 -20.52
N VAL A 20 1.89 -8.49 -20.46
CA VAL A 20 2.66 -7.27 -20.26
C VAL A 20 2.95 -7.19 -18.76
N ALA A 21 4.12 -7.68 -18.36
CA ALA A 21 4.66 -7.38 -17.03
C ALA A 21 5.24 -5.96 -17.09
N GLU A 22 4.46 -4.96 -16.68
CA GLU A 22 4.99 -3.62 -16.44
C GLU A 22 5.90 -3.68 -15.21
N GLU A 23 7.08 -3.05 -15.29
CA GLU A 23 8.05 -3.03 -14.20
C GLU A 23 7.54 -2.15 -13.05
N LEU A 24 7.86 -2.51 -11.80
CA LEU A 24 7.54 -1.66 -10.64
C LEU A 24 8.54 -0.51 -10.61
N TRP A 25 8.06 0.73 -10.60
CA TRP A 25 8.92 1.90 -10.44
C TRP A 25 9.27 2.03 -8.97
N VAL A 26 10.53 1.75 -8.60
CA VAL A 26 10.97 1.65 -7.21
C VAL A 26 11.41 3.01 -6.70
N GLY A 27 10.75 3.52 -5.65
CA GLY A 27 11.12 4.76 -4.97
C GLY A 27 12.06 4.52 -3.79
N LYS A 28 11.74 3.57 -2.91
CA LYS A 28 12.53 3.27 -1.70
C LYS A 28 12.52 1.78 -1.38
N VAL A 29 13.64 1.28 -0.86
CA VAL A 29 13.78 -0.09 -0.39
C VAL A 29 14.25 -0.07 1.07
N CYS A 30 13.49 -0.72 1.94
CA CYS A 30 13.77 -0.84 3.36
C CYS A 30 14.09 -2.30 3.71
N PRO A 31 15.15 -2.59 4.47
CA PRO A 31 15.44 -3.96 4.87
C PRO A 31 14.37 -4.47 5.84
N VAL A 32 13.99 -5.74 5.70
CA VAL A 32 13.14 -6.45 6.66
C VAL A 32 14.02 -7.39 7.44
N THR A 33 14.16 -7.15 8.74
CA THR A 33 15.18 -7.83 9.55
C THR A 33 14.60 -8.49 10.79
N TYR A 34 15.20 -9.61 11.19
CA TYR A 34 14.91 -10.29 12.44
C TYR A 34 16.22 -10.81 13.03
N GLN A 35 16.52 -10.46 14.28
CA GLN A 35 17.75 -10.87 14.97
C GLN A 35 19.03 -10.66 14.13
N GLN A 36 19.15 -9.46 13.52
CA GLN A 36 20.25 -9.06 12.62
C GLN A 36 20.36 -9.85 11.29
N GLN A 37 19.42 -10.73 10.97
CA GLN A 37 19.32 -11.37 9.66
C GLN A 37 18.30 -10.65 8.79
N THR A 38 18.65 -10.40 7.52
CA THR A 38 17.71 -9.86 6.54
C THR A 38 16.79 -10.98 6.07
N LEU A 39 15.50 -10.86 6.37
CA LEU A 39 14.45 -11.77 5.91
C LEU A 39 13.91 -11.40 4.53
N GLY A 40 14.15 -10.16 4.09
CA GLY A 40 13.60 -9.64 2.85
C GLY A 40 13.76 -8.14 2.73
N VAL A 41 12.96 -7.54 1.85
CA VAL A 41 12.86 -6.09 1.68
C VAL A 41 11.41 -5.64 1.61
N LEU A 42 11.14 -4.45 2.14
CA LEU A 42 9.90 -3.71 2.00
C LEU A 42 10.16 -2.59 0.98
N VAL A 43 9.51 -2.70 -0.17
CA VAL A 43 9.69 -1.80 -1.32
C VAL A 43 8.51 -0.86 -1.40
N PHE A 44 8.79 0.44 -1.43
CA PHE A 44 7.82 1.49 -1.73
C PHE A 44 8.05 1.93 -3.18
N SER A 45 6.98 2.00 -3.96
CA SER A 45 7.06 2.50 -5.33
C SER A 45 7.45 3.98 -5.39
N GLU A 46 7.71 4.49 -6.59
CA GLU A 46 7.54 5.92 -6.82
C GLU A 46 6.09 6.32 -6.53
N ALA A 47 5.92 7.50 -5.95
CA ALA A 47 4.61 8.07 -5.69
C ALA A 47 3.92 8.46 -7.00
N TRP A 48 2.61 8.24 -7.07
CA TRP A 48 1.77 8.83 -8.12
C TRP A 48 0.76 9.79 -7.51
N TYR A 49 0.32 10.73 -8.33
CA TYR A 49 -0.61 11.80 -7.98
C TYR A 49 -1.96 11.49 -8.59
N HIS A 50 -3.05 11.81 -7.89
CA HIS A 50 -4.40 11.62 -8.41
C HIS A 50 -5.36 12.72 -7.96
N SER A 51 -6.38 12.98 -8.78
CA SER A 51 -7.46 13.93 -8.50
C SER A 51 -8.65 13.18 -7.92
N SER A 52 -8.77 13.15 -6.59
CA SER A 52 -9.86 12.47 -5.85
C SER A 52 -10.12 11.04 -6.34
N ARG A 53 -9.05 10.24 -6.41
CA ARG A 53 -9.04 8.88 -6.96
C ARG A 53 -9.40 8.78 -8.45
N GLN A 54 -8.98 9.77 -9.24
CA GLN A 54 -9.10 9.76 -10.69
C GLN A 54 -7.86 10.37 -11.34
N GLN A 55 -7.69 10.14 -12.64
CA GLN A 55 -6.70 10.82 -13.48
C GLN A 55 -5.26 10.69 -12.95
N ALA A 56 -4.90 9.51 -12.47
CA ALA A 56 -3.61 9.28 -11.84
C ALA A 56 -2.42 9.40 -12.80
N SER A 57 -1.27 9.78 -12.26
CA SER A 57 -0.06 10.13 -13.01
C SER A 57 1.17 10.13 -12.11
N TYR A 58 2.32 9.65 -12.58
CA TYR A 58 3.61 9.80 -11.87
C TYR A 58 4.12 11.25 -11.84
N ILE A 59 3.57 12.10 -12.72
CA ILE A 59 3.88 13.53 -12.74
C ILE A 59 2.78 14.28 -11.98
N PRO A 60 3.12 15.17 -11.02
CA PRO A 60 2.17 16.05 -10.36
C PRO A 60 1.33 16.82 -11.38
N ARG A 61 0.05 17.02 -11.06
CA ARG A 61 -0.87 17.81 -11.88
C ARG A 61 -1.49 18.88 -11.00
N ASP A 62 -1.79 20.03 -11.60
CA ASP A 62 -2.46 21.16 -10.94
C ASP A 62 -3.75 20.76 -10.21
N ASN A 63 -4.42 19.68 -10.66
CA ASN A 63 -5.65 19.17 -10.06
C ASN A 63 -5.46 17.91 -9.18
N ALA A 64 -4.24 17.55 -8.79
CA ALA A 64 -3.98 16.45 -7.87
C ALA A 64 -4.41 16.81 -6.44
N THR A 65 -5.09 15.89 -5.76
CA THR A 65 -5.59 16.07 -4.38
C THR A 65 -5.06 15.01 -3.41
N GLY A 66 -4.34 14.02 -3.93
CA GLY A 66 -3.82 12.90 -3.16
C GLY A 66 -2.62 12.27 -3.84
N VAL A 67 -1.97 11.39 -3.09
CA VAL A 67 -0.74 10.69 -3.48
C VAL A 67 -0.92 9.22 -3.14
N GLY A 68 -0.68 8.33 -4.08
CA GLY A 68 -0.71 6.89 -3.88
C GLY A 68 0.66 6.22 -3.95
N LEU A 69 0.74 5.03 -3.35
CA LEU A 69 1.93 4.16 -3.35
C LEU A 69 1.55 2.68 -3.46
N GLU A 70 2.40 1.91 -4.13
CA GLU A 70 2.45 0.46 -3.98
C GLU A 70 3.50 0.13 -2.92
N ILE A 71 3.16 -0.76 -1.99
CA ILE A 71 4.07 -1.20 -0.93
C ILE A 71 4.15 -2.72 -0.97
N HIS A 72 5.34 -3.25 -1.24
CA HIS A 72 5.58 -4.67 -1.50
C HIS A 72 6.60 -5.25 -0.54
N LEU A 73 6.22 -6.31 0.17
CA LEU A 73 7.14 -7.18 0.88
C LEU A 73 7.68 -8.24 -0.08
N PHE A 74 8.99 -8.35 -0.17
CA PHE A 74 9.70 -9.44 -0.83
C PHE A 74 10.54 -10.19 0.18
N ALA A 75 10.03 -11.34 0.63
CA ALA A 75 10.81 -12.25 1.45
C ALA A 75 11.92 -12.91 0.62
N ASN A 76 13.11 -13.03 1.19
CA ASN A 76 14.17 -13.87 0.67
C ASN A 76 14.04 -15.28 1.27
N ARG A 77 14.98 -16.18 0.96
CA ARG A 77 14.97 -17.56 1.48
C ARG A 77 14.85 -17.67 3.01
N LEU A 78 15.38 -16.70 3.77
CA LEU A 78 15.29 -16.65 5.23
C LEU A 78 13.91 -16.20 5.71
N GLY A 79 13.23 -15.33 4.99
CA GLY A 79 11.87 -14.87 5.31
C GLY A 79 10.75 -15.72 4.71
N GLU A 80 10.99 -16.46 3.64
CA GLU A 80 9.99 -17.30 2.97
C GLU A 80 9.34 -18.30 3.94
N LEU A 81 8.00 -18.28 4.02
CA LEU A 81 7.20 -19.05 4.98
C LEU A 81 7.39 -20.57 4.80
N GLU A 82 7.58 -21.01 3.56
CA GLU A 82 7.75 -22.42 3.16
C GLU A 82 9.22 -22.87 3.09
N LEU A 83 10.18 -21.96 3.31
CA LEU A 83 11.61 -22.26 3.23
C LEU A 83 12.25 -22.25 4.62
N ALA A 84 13.21 -21.35 4.87
CA ALA A 84 13.90 -21.33 6.16
C ALA A 84 13.05 -20.68 7.25
N ASN A 85 12.12 -19.78 6.89
CA ASN A 85 11.20 -19.10 7.79
C ASN A 85 11.83 -18.78 9.17
N GLN A 86 12.94 -18.04 9.15
CA GLN A 86 13.79 -17.88 10.32
C GLN A 86 13.07 -17.16 11.48
N ALA A 87 12.15 -16.25 11.16
CA ALA A 87 11.30 -15.61 12.16
C ALA A 87 10.12 -16.46 12.61
N GLN A 88 9.92 -17.66 12.06
CA GLN A 88 8.81 -18.56 12.41
C GLN A 88 7.45 -17.88 12.26
N CYS A 89 7.26 -17.11 11.19
CA CYS A 89 5.99 -16.47 10.90
C CYS A 89 5.01 -17.54 10.39
N ASN A 90 3.76 -17.49 10.85
CA ASN A 90 2.67 -18.24 10.22
C ASN A 90 2.20 -17.51 8.96
N GLN A 91 2.19 -16.17 8.99
CA GLN A 91 1.90 -15.33 7.84
C GLN A 91 2.56 -13.95 8.01
N TYR A 92 2.74 -13.27 6.88
CA TYR A 92 3.06 -11.84 6.88
C TYR A 92 1.79 -11.04 6.73
N ARG A 93 1.67 -9.96 7.50
CA ARG A 93 0.60 -8.96 7.40
C ARG A 93 1.18 -7.57 7.29
N MET A 94 0.41 -6.59 6.82
CA MET A 94 0.78 -5.18 6.84
C MET A 94 -0.23 -4.40 7.66
N LEU A 95 0.25 -3.75 8.72
CA LEU A 95 -0.55 -2.83 9.52
C LEU A 95 -0.09 -1.41 9.24
N GLN A 96 -1.03 -0.57 8.83
CA GLN A 96 -0.81 0.84 8.56
C GLN A 96 -1.54 1.70 9.58
N ILE A 97 -0.89 2.74 10.08
CA ILE A 97 -1.57 3.85 10.76
C ILE A 97 -1.57 5.07 9.87
N ARG A 98 -2.59 5.91 10.05
CA ARG A 98 -2.71 7.21 9.39
C ARG A 98 -2.77 8.31 10.43
N THR A 99 -2.00 9.37 10.22
CA THR A 99 -2.05 10.62 10.99
C THR A 99 -2.46 11.76 10.08
N THR A 100 -3.44 12.55 10.47
CA THR A 100 -3.89 13.69 9.66
C THR A 100 -4.32 14.87 10.49
N ASN A 101 -4.13 16.09 9.98
CA ASN A 101 -4.59 17.31 10.63
C ASN A 101 -5.97 17.79 10.13
N ARG A 102 -6.67 17.04 9.27
CA ARG A 102 -8.00 17.41 8.77
C ARG A 102 -9.04 17.57 9.89
N ARG A 103 -10.19 18.15 9.56
CA ARG A 103 -11.39 18.09 10.40
C ARG A 103 -11.80 16.62 10.56
N LEU A 104 -11.94 16.18 11.80
CA LEU A 104 -12.33 14.82 12.17
C LEU A 104 -13.85 14.72 12.20
N LEU A 105 -14.39 13.59 11.76
CA LEU A 105 -15.83 13.31 11.73
C LEU A 105 -16.18 12.19 12.71
N GLY A 106 -17.26 12.35 13.47
CA GLY A 106 -17.70 11.33 14.43
C GLY A 106 -16.62 10.98 15.45
N ASP A 107 -16.32 9.70 15.57
CA ASP A 107 -15.33 9.15 16.52
C ASP A 107 -13.91 9.04 15.94
N GLU A 108 -13.67 9.61 14.74
CA GLU A 108 -12.34 9.63 14.13
C GLU A 108 -11.30 10.28 15.03
N ARG A 109 -10.09 9.69 15.04
CA ARG A 109 -8.93 10.23 15.77
C ARG A 109 -7.93 10.80 14.78
N ARG A 110 -7.12 11.74 15.28
CA ARG A 110 -6.02 12.34 14.51
C ARG A 110 -5.07 11.26 13.97
N ALA A 111 -4.71 10.32 14.83
CA ALA A 111 -3.94 9.14 14.50
C ALA A 111 -4.78 7.90 14.81
N GLN A 112 -4.87 6.99 13.86
CA GLN A 112 -5.63 5.76 13.99
C GLN A 112 -5.10 4.70 13.02
N ILE A 113 -5.48 3.44 13.26
CA ILE A 113 -5.26 2.36 12.30
C ILE A 113 -6.00 2.70 11.01
N ASP A 114 -5.32 2.53 9.89
CA ASP A 114 -5.83 2.84 8.56
C ASP A 114 -6.58 1.64 7.98
N ALA A 115 -7.63 1.24 8.69
CA ALA A 115 -8.54 0.18 8.29
C ALA A 115 -9.99 0.58 8.64
N PRO A 116 -11.00 0.07 7.92
CA PRO A 116 -12.39 0.31 8.28
C PRO A 116 -12.71 -0.21 9.69
N ALA A 117 -13.44 0.57 10.49
CA ALA A 117 -13.82 0.20 11.86
C ALA A 117 -14.70 -1.08 11.94
N SER A 118 -15.27 -1.53 10.82
CA SER A 118 -16.01 -2.78 10.74
C SER A 118 -15.13 -4.03 10.62
N PHE A 119 -13.82 -3.88 10.45
CA PHE A 119 -12.91 -5.01 10.33
C PHE A 119 -12.72 -5.72 11.66
N VAL A 120 -12.58 -7.05 11.58
CA VAL A 120 -12.24 -7.87 12.75
C VAL A 120 -10.76 -7.75 13.10
N GLU A 121 -9.91 -7.58 12.09
CA GLU A 121 -8.46 -7.48 12.23
C GLU A 121 -7.95 -6.14 11.69
N PRO A 122 -6.88 -5.57 12.29
CA PRO A 122 -6.40 -4.21 11.98
C PRO A 122 -5.53 -4.11 10.72
N PHE A 123 -5.49 -5.15 9.89
CA PHE A 123 -4.51 -5.28 8.83
C PHE A 123 -5.02 -4.69 7.51
N TYR A 124 -4.16 -3.93 6.83
CA TYR A 124 -4.47 -3.30 5.56
C TYR A 124 -4.58 -4.33 4.43
N ASP A 125 -3.85 -5.45 4.52
CA ASP A 125 -3.91 -6.56 3.56
C ASP A 125 -5.17 -7.44 3.68
N ALA A 126 -6.31 -6.84 4.00
CA ALA A 126 -7.60 -7.52 4.12
C ALA A 126 -8.68 -6.85 3.26
N PHE A 127 -9.60 -7.66 2.73
CA PHE A 127 -10.73 -7.16 1.92
C PHE A 127 -11.64 -6.23 2.74
N PRO A 128 -12.15 -5.10 2.17
CA PRO A 128 -12.07 -4.69 0.78
C PRO A 128 -10.91 -3.76 0.43
N LEU A 129 -9.91 -3.60 1.30
CA LEU A 129 -8.73 -2.83 0.96
C LEU A 129 -7.93 -3.54 -0.14
N GLU A 130 -7.23 -2.75 -0.93
CA GLU A 130 -6.52 -3.21 -2.11
C GLU A 130 -5.17 -3.84 -1.74
N HIS A 131 -5.04 -5.14 -1.99
CA HIS A 131 -3.86 -5.92 -1.62
C HIS A 131 -3.61 -7.06 -2.63
N GLY A 132 -2.47 -7.71 -2.50
CA GLY A 132 -2.12 -8.89 -3.31
C GLY A 132 -1.00 -9.72 -2.69
N ALA A 133 -0.86 -10.96 -3.14
CA ALA A 133 0.15 -11.90 -2.65
C ALA A 133 0.55 -12.89 -3.73
N GLY A 134 1.79 -13.37 -3.68
CA GLY A 134 2.37 -14.20 -4.73
C GLY A 134 2.37 -13.48 -6.08
N VAL A 135 2.18 -14.24 -7.17
CA VAL A 135 1.92 -13.67 -8.49
C VAL A 135 0.45 -13.29 -8.58
N HIS A 136 0.17 -12.00 -8.76
CA HIS A 136 -1.19 -11.46 -8.75
C HIS A 136 -1.34 -10.32 -9.76
N GLN A 137 -2.59 -10.03 -10.15
CA GLN A 137 -2.90 -8.76 -10.82
C GLN A 137 -3.00 -7.66 -9.75
N THR A 138 -2.52 -6.46 -10.06
CA THR A 138 -2.84 -5.28 -9.24
C THR A 138 -4.35 -5.04 -9.19
N PRO A 139 -4.84 -4.12 -8.33
CA PRO A 139 -6.26 -3.84 -8.22
C PRO A 139 -6.90 -3.50 -9.57
N ALA A 140 -8.15 -3.97 -9.74
CA ALA A 140 -8.88 -3.81 -10.98
C ALA A 140 -9.34 -2.36 -11.23
N ASP A 141 -9.46 -1.55 -10.17
CA ASP A 141 -9.70 -0.12 -10.31
C ASP A 141 -8.42 0.57 -10.77
N THR A 142 -8.45 1.08 -12.01
CA THR A 142 -7.34 1.80 -12.62
C THR A 142 -7.57 3.31 -12.66
N LEU A 143 -8.72 3.81 -12.19
CA LEU A 143 -9.05 5.24 -12.28
C LEU A 143 -8.06 6.09 -11.48
N ASP A 144 -7.65 5.58 -10.32
CA ASP A 144 -6.73 6.21 -9.38
C ASP A 144 -5.30 5.66 -9.45
N LYS A 145 -4.97 4.88 -10.48
CA LYS A 145 -3.66 4.29 -10.71
C LYS A 145 -3.01 4.79 -12.01
N PRO A 146 -1.68 4.88 -12.08
CA PRO A 146 -0.99 5.45 -13.25
C PRO A 146 -0.99 4.51 -14.48
N TRP A 147 -1.43 3.26 -14.33
CA TRP A 147 -1.55 2.27 -15.40
C TRP A 147 -2.98 2.19 -15.95
N ASN A 148 -3.12 1.91 -17.24
CA ASN A 148 -4.43 1.82 -17.91
C ASN A 148 -5.11 0.45 -17.76
N GLU A 149 -4.31 -0.61 -17.58
CA GLU A 149 -4.76 -1.98 -17.33
C GLU A 149 -4.01 -2.50 -16.10
N PRO A 150 -4.60 -3.34 -15.23
CA PRO A 150 -3.91 -3.87 -14.07
C PRO A 150 -2.67 -4.67 -14.47
N PRO A 151 -1.43 -4.23 -14.17
CA PRO A 151 -0.25 -5.04 -14.43
C PRO A 151 -0.19 -6.26 -13.51
N THR A 152 0.59 -7.25 -13.92
CA THR A 152 0.93 -8.39 -13.07
C THR A 152 2.12 -8.03 -12.17
N ARG A 153 1.99 -8.25 -10.86
CA ARG A 153 3.05 -8.12 -9.85
C ARG A 153 3.36 -9.48 -9.25
N ALA A 154 4.57 -9.60 -8.71
CA ALA A 154 4.96 -10.72 -7.86
C ALA A 154 5.52 -10.15 -6.56
N SER A 155 5.02 -10.57 -5.41
CA SER A 155 5.53 -10.20 -4.09
C SER A 155 5.10 -11.23 -3.06
N THR A 156 5.72 -11.24 -1.88
CA THR A 156 5.22 -12.05 -0.76
C THR A 156 3.87 -11.51 -0.28
N LEU A 157 3.78 -10.19 -0.15
CA LEU A 157 2.57 -9.45 0.19
C LEU A 157 2.69 -8.04 -0.41
N ALA A 158 1.59 -7.48 -0.88
CA ALA A 158 1.51 -6.12 -1.38
C ALA A 158 0.24 -5.43 -0.89
N ILE A 159 0.33 -4.13 -0.66
CA ILE A 159 -0.81 -3.24 -0.50
C ILE A 159 -0.72 -2.09 -1.50
N TYR A 160 -1.89 -1.59 -1.90
CA TYR A 160 -2.04 -0.49 -2.84
C TYR A 160 -2.86 0.58 -2.13
N ASP A 161 -2.25 1.74 -1.90
CA ASP A 161 -2.90 2.81 -1.15
C ASP A 161 -3.02 4.07 -2.01
N THR A 162 -4.20 4.67 -2.00
CA THR A 162 -4.58 5.86 -2.77
C THR A 162 -5.36 6.86 -1.91
N PRO A 163 -4.72 7.38 -0.85
CA PRO A 163 -5.37 8.30 0.06
C PRO A 163 -5.56 9.68 -0.58
N PHE A 164 -6.68 10.31 -0.21
CA PHE A 164 -6.85 11.76 -0.36
C PHE A 164 -7.65 12.31 0.81
N VAL A 165 -7.57 13.63 0.98
CA VAL A 165 -8.43 14.36 1.91
C VAL A 165 -9.28 15.32 1.10
N SER A 166 -10.60 15.21 1.28
CA SER A 166 -11.55 16.16 0.67
C SER A 166 -11.30 17.57 1.20
N ASP A 167 -11.40 18.56 0.31
CA ASP A 167 -11.26 19.99 0.63
C ASP A 167 -12.25 20.45 1.71
N ALA A 168 -13.43 19.82 1.78
CA ALA A 168 -14.44 20.10 2.81
C ALA A 168 -13.95 19.80 4.24
N LEU A 169 -12.94 18.95 4.36
CA LEU A 169 -12.33 18.55 5.64
C LEU A 169 -11.06 19.36 5.94
N GLY A 170 -10.66 20.29 5.07
CA GLY A 170 -9.56 21.21 5.32
C GLY A 170 -9.85 22.17 6.49
N LYS A 171 -8.79 22.76 7.03
CA LYS A 171 -8.88 23.81 8.05
C LYS A 171 -8.26 25.07 7.46
N GLU A 172 -9.06 26.12 7.33
CA GLU A 172 -8.61 27.40 6.75
C GLU A 172 -7.33 27.90 7.42
N GLY A 173 -6.35 28.29 6.61
CA GLY A 173 -5.03 28.73 7.07
C GLY A 173 -4.12 27.62 7.60
N GLN A 174 -4.42 26.35 7.33
CA GLN A 174 -3.57 25.21 7.62
C GLN A 174 -3.47 24.29 6.41
N ASP A 175 -2.24 23.95 6.02
CA ASP A 175 -2.00 22.92 5.01
C ASP A 175 -2.68 21.61 5.43
N ILE A 176 -3.21 20.88 4.47
CA ILE A 176 -3.72 19.53 4.71
C ILE A 176 -2.51 18.61 4.75
N MET A 177 -2.35 17.87 5.85
CA MET A 177 -1.27 16.92 6.04
C MET A 177 -1.83 15.52 6.29
N VAL A 178 -1.25 14.54 5.62
CA VAL A 178 -1.50 13.12 5.87
C VAL A 178 -0.17 12.38 5.88
N GLU A 179 0.08 11.65 6.96
CA GLU A 179 1.23 10.78 7.12
C GLU A 179 0.77 9.36 7.42
N PHE A 180 1.56 8.41 6.95
CA PHE A 180 1.36 6.98 7.13
C PHE A 180 2.62 6.35 7.70
N GLU A 181 2.43 5.36 8.55
CA GLU A 181 3.49 4.43 8.93
C GLU A 181 2.97 3.01 8.70
N THR A 182 3.62 2.33 7.76
CA THR A 182 3.26 0.98 7.31
C THR A 182 4.29 -0.01 7.84
N CYS A 183 3.88 -0.96 8.65
CA CYS A 183 4.76 -1.97 9.23
C CYS A 183 4.44 -3.38 8.74
N VAL A 184 5.48 -4.16 8.48
CA VAL A 184 5.38 -5.60 8.23
C VAL A 184 5.30 -6.32 9.56
N VAL A 185 4.23 -7.09 9.74
CA VAL A 185 3.97 -7.91 10.92
C VAL A 185 4.20 -9.37 10.56
N CYS A 186 5.07 -10.02 11.34
CA CYS A 186 5.18 -11.48 11.41
C CYS A 186 4.11 -11.98 12.38
N GLN A 187 3.01 -12.49 11.85
CA GLN A 187 1.91 -13.01 12.66
C GLN A 187 2.17 -14.46 13.04
N ARG A 188 1.86 -14.84 14.29
CA ARG A 188 2.09 -16.19 14.80
C ARG A 188 0.90 -16.72 15.61
N ASP A 189 0.55 -17.98 15.41
CA ASP A 189 -0.60 -18.60 16.08
C ASP A 189 -0.30 -19.00 17.53
N GLN A 190 0.95 -19.39 17.81
CA GLN A 190 1.39 -19.95 19.09
C GLN A 190 2.43 -19.10 19.81
N SER A 191 2.63 -17.86 19.38
CA SER A 191 3.58 -16.92 20.00
C SER A 191 3.21 -15.48 19.67
N TYR A 192 3.98 -14.54 20.20
CA TYR A 192 3.75 -13.11 20.04
C TYR A 192 3.98 -12.70 18.58
N ASP A 193 3.09 -11.85 18.05
CA ASP A 193 3.31 -11.17 16.78
C ASP A 193 4.54 -10.25 16.90
N THR A 194 5.25 -10.00 15.80
CA THR A 194 6.43 -9.13 15.83
C THR A 194 6.48 -8.23 14.61
N ILE A 195 6.78 -6.95 14.82
CA ILE A 195 7.07 -6.02 13.73
C ILE A 195 8.50 -6.22 13.26
N LEU A 196 8.67 -6.41 11.95
CA LEU A 196 9.97 -6.72 11.34
C LEU A 196 10.65 -5.51 10.68
N SER A 197 9.85 -4.56 10.22
CA SER A 197 10.28 -3.34 9.54
C SER A 197 9.08 -2.43 9.36
N CYS A 198 9.33 -1.12 9.28
CA CYS A 198 8.32 -0.15 8.90
C CYS A 198 8.88 0.84 7.88
N GLY A 199 7.98 1.55 7.21
CA GLY A 199 8.33 2.77 6.50
C GLY A 199 7.30 3.86 6.75
N ARG A 200 7.78 5.10 6.73
CA ARG A 200 6.96 6.31 6.83
C ARG A 200 6.91 7.00 5.48
N TRP A 201 5.74 7.50 5.15
CA TRP A 201 5.49 8.29 3.94
C TRP A 201 4.31 9.21 4.18
N GLY A 202 4.15 10.22 3.33
CA GLY A 202 3.08 11.18 3.50
C GLY A 202 3.16 12.30 2.48
N TYR A 203 2.16 13.17 2.53
CA TYR A 203 2.13 14.36 1.72
C TYR A 203 1.47 15.50 2.48
N SER A 204 1.83 16.72 2.09
CA SER A 204 1.13 17.94 2.48
C SER A 204 0.55 18.61 1.26
N ARG A 205 -0.52 19.36 1.44
CA ARG A 205 -1.13 20.14 0.38
C ARG A 205 -1.48 21.51 0.93
N GLU A 206 -0.93 22.56 0.32
CA GLU A 206 -1.28 23.94 0.69
C GLU A 206 -2.79 24.11 0.55
N TYR A 207 -3.42 24.57 1.62
CA TYR A 207 -4.87 24.73 1.68
C TYR A 207 -5.19 26.11 2.24
N LEU A 208 -5.78 26.94 1.40
CA LEU A 208 -6.25 28.28 1.78
C LEU A 208 -7.64 28.16 2.38
N ASP A 209 -8.64 27.85 1.54
CA ASP A 209 -10.01 27.57 1.90
C ASP A 209 -10.73 26.81 0.77
N GLU A 210 -12.00 26.43 0.99
CA GLU A 210 -12.80 25.66 0.04
C GLU A 210 -13.15 26.40 -1.27
N ASN A 211 -13.04 27.72 -1.31
CA ASN A 211 -13.49 28.60 -2.40
C ASN A 211 -12.33 29.26 -3.17
N THR A 212 -11.18 29.49 -2.53
CA THR A 212 -10.05 30.27 -3.07
C THR A 212 -9.01 29.36 -3.74
N GLY A 213 -8.90 28.10 -3.33
CA GLY A 213 -8.07 27.09 -3.99
C GLY A 213 -6.99 26.47 -3.10
N TRP A 214 -6.24 25.56 -3.70
CA TRP A 214 -5.17 24.77 -3.08
C TRP A 214 -4.03 24.54 -4.09
N ALA A 215 -2.85 24.16 -3.60
CA ALA A 215 -1.73 23.74 -4.45
C ALA A 215 -1.71 22.21 -4.62
N GLU A 216 -0.99 21.70 -5.61
CA GLU A 216 -0.77 20.27 -5.74
C GLU A 216 -0.07 19.70 -4.47
N PRO A 217 -0.34 18.43 -4.10
CA PRO A 217 0.27 17.83 -2.93
C PRO A 217 1.79 17.66 -3.13
N GLU A 218 2.55 18.01 -2.11
CA GLU A 218 3.98 17.75 -2.00
C GLU A 218 4.19 16.42 -1.28
N PHE A 219 4.75 15.44 -1.98
CA PHE A 219 5.14 14.16 -1.39
C PHE A 219 6.42 14.32 -0.56
N HIS A 220 6.40 13.86 0.69
CA HIS A 220 7.52 14.02 1.63
C HIS A 220 8.63 12.97 1.46
N GLY A 221 8.46 12.05 0.51
CA GLY A 221 9.35 10.92 0.33
C GLY A 221 9.01 9.75 1.26
N THR A 222 9.90 8.75 1.26
CA THR A 222 9.76 7.57 2.10
C THR A 222 10.99 7.39 2.99
N GLU A 223 10.74 7.20 4.28
CA GLU A 223 11.72 6.92 5.30
C GLU A 223 11.63 5.46 5.74
N CYS A 224 12.77 4.78 5.84
CA CYS A 224 12.83 3.42 6.39
C CYS A 224 13.01 3.47 7.90
N LEU A 225 12.23 2.67 8.61
CA LEU A 225 12.34 2.51 10.05
C LEU A 225 12.66 1.05 10.39
N ASN A 226 13.69 0.85 11.21
CA ASN A 226 14.08 -0.49 11.67
C ASN A 226 13.15 -1.02 12.78
N SER A 227 12.36 -0.15 13.38
CA SER A 227 11.39 -0.45 14.45
C SER A 227 10.20 0.52 14.33
N PRO A 228 9.01 0.15 14.80
CA PRO A 228 7.87 1.06 14.82
C PRO A 228 8.20 2.31 15.63
N SER A 229 7.67 3.46 15.22
CA SER A 229 7.82 4.70 15.99
C SER A 229 7.04 4.63 17.32
N PRO A 230 7.38 5.44 18.33
CA PRO A 230 6.58 5.54 19.55
C PRO A 230 5.12 5.93 19.25
N HIS A 231 4.94 6.80 18.26
CA HIS A 231 3.62 7.24 17.79
C HIS A 231 2.80 6.08 17.20
N TYR A 232 3.45 5.20 16.43
CA TYR A 232 2.83 3.97 15.94
C TYR A 232 2.37 3.07 17.08
N GLN A 233 3.26 2.78 18.03
CA GLN A 233 2.97 1.90 19.16
C GLN A 233 1.80 2.44 20.00
N GLU A 234 1.82 3.75 20.30
CA GLU A 234 0.73 4.42 21.01
C GLU A 234 -0.60 4.30 20.25
N THR A 235 -0.59 4.62 18.96
CA THR A 235 -1.80 4.58 18.10
C THR A 235 -2.41 3.18 18.07
N VAL A 236 -1.60 2.14 17.91
CA VAL A 236 -2.06 0.75 17.89
C VAL A 236 -2.57 0.33 19.28
N SER A 237 -1.85 0.70 20.36
CA SER A 237 -2.25 0.34 21.73
C SER A 237 -3.58 0.95 22.18
N LEU A 238 -3.94 2.11 21.65
CA LEU A 238 -5.16 2.83 21.98
C LEU A 238 -6.35 2.47 21.06
N SER A 239 -6.15 1.56 20.11
CA SER A 239 -7.17 1.15 19.15
C SER A 239 -8.07 0.08 19.75
N GLU A 240 -9.08 0.51 20.50
CA GLU A 240 -10.08 -0.37 21.14
C GLU A 240 -11.13 -0.91 20.16
N GLU A 241 -11.13 -0.43 18.91
CA GLU A 241 -12.15 -0.75 17.89
C GLU A 241 -11.97 -2.16 17.31
N PHE A 242 -10.77 -2.73 17.36
CA PHE A 242 -10.50 -4.05 16.81
C PHE A 242 -10.50 -5.10 17.93
N PRO A 243 -11.38 -6.12 17.89
CA PRO A 243 -11.38 -7.23 18.87
C PRO A 243 -10.19 -8.18 18.70
N TYR A 244 -9.14 -7.75 18.00
CA TYR A 244 -7.93 -8.50 17.73
C TYR A 244 -7.10 -8.58 19.02
N SER A 245 -7.16 -9.74 19.67
CA SER A 245 -6.43 -10.03 20.90
C SER A 245 -4.97 -10.26 20.57
N TYR A 246 -4.24 -9.17 20.52
CA TYR A 246 -2.81 -9.22 20.35
C TYR A 246 -2.16 -9.97 21.54
N TRP A 247 -1.44 -11.07 21.30
CA TRP A 247 -0.47 -11.56 22.28
C TRP A 247 0.74 -10.61 22.19
N LEU A 248 0.77 -9.54 23.00
CA LEU A 248 1.67 -8.39 22.83
C LEU A 248 2.96 -8.43 23.63
N ASP A 249 4.07 -8.41 22.91
CA ASP A 249 5.25 -7.63 23.30
C ASP A 249 5.70 -6.87 22.04
N TRP A 250 5.30 -5.61 21.90
CA TRP A 250 5.74 -4.72 20.80
C TRP A 250 7.18 -4.19 21.00
N ARG A 251 8.03 -4.94 21.71
CA ARG A 251 9.41 -4.54 22.05
C ARG A 251 10.40 -4.78 20.93
#